data_AF-A0A820I403-F1
#
_entry.id   AF-A0A820I403-F1
#
_cell.length_a   1.000
_cell.length_b   1.000
_cell.length_c   1.000
_cell.angle_alpha   90.00
_cell.angle_beta   90.00
_cell.angle_gamma   90.00
#
_symmetry.space_group_name_H-M   'P 1'
#
loop_
_entity.id
_entity.type
_entity.pdbx_description
1 polymer ?
#
loop_
_entity_poly.entity_id
_entity_poly.type
_entity_poly.pdbx_seq_one_letter_code
_entity_poly.pdbx_strand_id
1 'polypeptide(L)'
;MAPKKTKEHSNDLRQTVIKHFLNGDTERDIVTKVLIPRTSIHYIIAKCLIQRKIKANRRILSLSVKVELQNDLNINISETTIRRRAHEGGLFGRVARKKPYVNKKHRRTMPVSSDAVKTFQPRRYMPIDENT
;
A
#
# COMPACT_ATOMS: atom_id res chain seq x y z
N MET A 1 16.15 6.21 9.62
CA MET A 1 16.24 6.87 8.30
C MET A 1 14.85 7.24 7.83
N ALA A 2 14.59 8.50 7.53
CA ALA A 2 13.33 8.91 6.92
C ALA A 2 13.28 8.45 5.45
N PRO A 3 12.14 7.98 4.93
CA PRO A 3 12.03 7.58 3.52
C PRO A 3 12.26 8.79 2.62
N LYS A 4 13.15 8.65 1.63
CA LYS A 4 13.38 9.68 0.62
C LYS A 4 12.07 9.92 -0.14
N LYS A 5 11.53 11.13 -0.12
CA LYS A 5 10.38 11.51 -0.95
C LYS A 5 10.83 11.50 -2.41
N THR A 6 10.50 10.44 -3.15
CA THR A 6 10.74 10.40 -4.59
C THR A 6 9.76 11.34 -5.29
N LYS A 7 10.24 12.08 -6.30
CA LYS A 7 9.40 12.98 -7.09
C LYS A 7 8.43 12.12 -7.90
N GLU A 8 7.18 12.12 -7.48
CA GLU A 8 6.08 11.40 -8.11
C GLU A 8 5.87 11.94 -9.55
N HIS A 9 5.75 11.05 -10.54
CA HIS A 9 5.42 11.46 -11.92
C HIS A 9 4.04 12.13 -11.98
N SER A 10 3.85 13.07 -12.92
CA SER A 10 2.56 13.74 -13.17
C SER A 10 1.44 12.73 -13.40
N ASN A 11 0.22 13.08 -13.00
CA ASN A 11 -0.96 12.23 -13.17
C ASN A 11 -1.21 11.94 -14.66
N ASP A 12 -1.09 12.94 -15.52
CA ASP A 12 -1.30 12.82 -16.97
C ASP A 12 -0.36 11.78 -17.58
N LEU A 13 0.91 11.83 -17.20
CA LEU A 13 1.93 10.88 -17.65
C LEU A 13 1.57 9.44 -17.24
N ARG A 14 1.08 9.24 -16.02
CA ARG A 14 0.62 7.91 -15.55
C ARG A 14 -0.57 7.43 -16.36
N GLN A 15 -1.51 8.32 -16.67
CA GLN A 15 -2.70 7.99 -17.45
C GLN A 15 -2.32 7.61 -18.88
N THR A 16 -1.43 8.34 -19.52
CA THR A 16 -0.93 8.06 -20.87
C THR A 16 -0.23 6.70 -20.93
N VAL A 17 0.67 6.41 -19.98
CA VAL A 17 1.35 5.09 -19.90
C VAL A 17 0.33 3.95 -19.74
N ILE A 18 -0.67 4.13 -18.87
CA ILE A 18 -1.71 3.11 -18.67
C ILE A 18 -2.58 2.93 -19.92
N LYS A 19 -2.91 4.03 -20.62
CA LYS A 19 -3.70 3.97 -21.86
C LYS A 19 -2.99 3.14 -22.92
N HIS A 20 -1.70 3.40 -23.15
CA HIS A 20 -0.91 2.61 -24.11
C HIS A 20 -0.82 1.13 -23.72
N PHE A 21 -0.60 0.85 -22.43
CA PHE A 21 -0.56 -0.52 -21.94
C PHE A 21 -1.90 -1.26 -22.15
N LEU A 22 -3.03 -0.60 -21.89
CA LEU A 22 -4.36 -1.19 -22.13
C LEU A 22 -4.68 -1.37 -23.61
N ASN A 23 -4.07 -0.57 -24.49
CA ASN A 23 -4.16 -0.74 -25.93
C ASN A 23 -3.31 -1.92 -26.46
N GLY A 24 -2.55 -2.60 -25.59
CA GLY A 24 -1.70 -3.74 -25.95
C GLY A 24 -0.28 -3.38 -26.38
N ASP A 25 0.14 -2.13 -26.23
CA ASP A 25 1.53 -1.73 -26.50
C ASP A 25 2.49 -2.42 -25.52
N THR A 26 3.61 -2.95 -26.01
CA THR A 26 4.62 -3.53 -25.12
C THR A 26 5.33 -2.43 -24.34
N GLU A 27 5.91 -2.75 -23.18
CA GLU A 27 6.69 -1.77 -22.41
C GLU A 27 7.78 -1.09 -23.26
N ARG A 28 8.36 -1.80 -24.24
CA ARG A 28 9.39 -1.26 -25.14
C ARG A 28 8.83 -0.19 -26.07
N ASP A 29 7.63 -0.41 -26.60
CA ASP A 29 6.96 0.56 -27.48
C ASP A 29 6.49 1.79 -26.69
N ILE A 30 6.15 1.61 -25.41
CA ILE A 30 5.79 2.72 -24.54
C ILE A 30 7.02 3.57 -24.20
N VAL A 31 8.20 2.96 -24.04
CA VAL A 31 9.47 3.70 -23.84
C VAL A 31 9.71 4.66 -25.00
N THR A 32 9.58 4.21 -26.24
CA THR A 32 9.83 5.04 -27.42
C THR A 32 8.80 6.16 -27.56
N LYS A 33 7.52 5.87 -27.26
CA LYS A 33 6.43 6.85 -27.31
C LYS A 33 6.52 7.94 -26.22
N VAL A 34 6.86 7.56 -24.99
CA VAL A 34 6.78 8.45 -23.82
C VAL A 34 8.16 8.99 -23.39
N LEU A 35 9.25 8.45 -23.93
CA LEU A 35 10.64 8.83 -23.63
C LEU A 35 10.99 8.69 -22.14
N ILE A 36 10.57 7.58 -21.53
CA ILE A 36 10.81 7.25 -20.12
C ILE A 36 11.50 5.89 -20.02
N PRO A 37 12.43 5.69 -19.07
CA PRO A 37 13.07 4.40 -18.87
C PRO A 37 12.06 3.27 -18.61
N ARG A 38 12.32 2.11 -19.21
CA ARG A 38 11.46 0.91 -19.08
C ARG A 38 11.15 0.53 -17.63
N THR A 39 12.14 0.68 -16.74
CA THR A 39 11.99 0.41 -15.30
C THR A 39 10.95 1.31 -14.64
N SER A 40 10.89 2.57 -15.06
CA SER A 40 9.91 3.55 -14.56
C SER A 40 8.51 3.24 -15.09
N ILE A 41 8.40 2.85 -16.37
CA ILE A 41 7.13 2.39 -16.96
C ILE A 41 6.60 1.16 -16.25
N HIS A 42 7.44 0.14 -16.06
CA HIS A 42 7.08 -1.07 -15.31
C HIS A 42 6.59 -0.74 -13.89
N TYR A 43 7.29 0.16 -13.20
CA TYR A 43 6.88 0.62 -11.88
C TYR A 43 5.53 1.34 -11.89
N ILE A 44 5.30 2.24 -12.86
CA ILE A 44 4.05 3.00 -13.01
C ILE A 44 2.88 2.03 -13.26
N ILE A 45 3.02 1.12 -14.24
CA ILE A 45 1.99 0.15 -14.60
C ILE A 45 1.61 -0.68 -13.37
N ALA A 46 2.60 -1.29 -12.73
CA ALA A 46 2.36 -2.15 -11.57
C ALA A 46 1.73 -1.37 -10.39
N LYS A 47 2.22 -0.17 -10.07
CA LYS A 47 1.66 0.67 -8.99
C LYS A 47 0.20 1.03 -9.26
N CYS A 48 -0.10 1.52 -10.47
CA CYS A 48 -1.44 1.97 -10.83
C CYS A 48 -2.45 0.81 -10.89
N LEU A 49 -2.08 -0.34 -11.46
CA LEU A 49 -2.99 -1.50 -11.55
C LEU A 49 -3.34 -2.06 -10.17
N ILE A 50 -2.33 -2.23 -9.30
CA ILE A 50 -2.53 -2.70 -7.92
C ILE A 50 -3.47 -1.74 -7.19
N GLN A 51 -3.21 -0.42 -7.27
CA GLN A 51 -4.04 0.57 -6.60
C GLN A 51 -5.47 0.59 -7.15
N ARG A 52 -5.68 0.41 -8.46
CA ARG A 52 -7.02 0.33 -9.07
C ARG A 52 -7.81 -0.88 -8.57
N LYS A 53 -7.21 -2.08 -8.57
CA LYS A 53 -7.87 -3.30 -8.06
C LYS A 53 -8.25 -3.18 -6.57
N ILE A 54 -7.35 -2.67 -5.74
CA ILE A 54 -7.61 -2.47 -4.30
C ILE A 54 -8.66 -1.37 -4.06
N LYS A 55 -8.66 -0.30 -4.87
CA LYS A 55 -9.70 0.74 -4.79
C LYS A 55 -11.08 0.22 -5.20
N ALA A 56 -11.15 -0.65 -6.21
CA ALA A 56 -12.41 -1.27 -6.63
C ALA A 56 -12.98 -2.19 -5.53
N ASN A 57 -12.14 -3.01 -4.90
CA ASN A 57 -12.54 -3.83 -3.76
C ASN A 57 -11.56 -3.68 -2.59
N ARG A 58 -11.90 -2.84 -1.62
CA ARG A 58 -11.04 -2.55 -0.46
C ARG A 58 -10.87 -3.74 0.51
N ARG A 59 -11.65 -4.80 0.37
CA ARG A 59 -11.59 -5.99 1.24
C ARG A 59 -10.78 -7.13 0.65
N ILE A 60 -10.21 -6.96 -0.53
CA ILE A 60 -9.44 -7.99 -1.20
C ILE A 60 -8.09 -8.23 -0.51
N LEU A 61 -7.67 -9.49 -0.45
CA LEU A 61 -6.36 -9.87 0.07
C LEU A 61 -5.29 -9.70 -1.02
N SER A 62 -4.07 -9.39 -0.62
CA SER A 62 -2.94 -9.22 -1.54
C SER A 62 -2.60 -10.50 -2.33
N LEU A 63 -2.85 -11.68 -1.77
CA LEU A 63 -2.70 -12.96 -2.47
C LEU A 63 -3.71 -13.08 -3.63
N SER A 64 -4.96 -12.70 -3.42
CA SER A 64 -5.99 -12.71 -4.47
C SER A 64 -5.63 -11.75 -5.60
N VAL A 65 -5.19 -10.54 -5.24
CA VAL A 65 -4.72 -9.54 -6.22
C VAL A 65 -3.55 -10.07 -7.05
N LYS A 66 -2.63 -10.84 -6.45
CA LYS A 66 -1.53 -11.48 -7.17
C LYS A 66 -2.05 -12.45 -8.24
N VAL A 67 -2.93 -13.37 -7.83
CA VAL A 67 -3.50 -14.40 -8.73
C VAL A 67 -4.25 -13.74 -9.89
N GLU A 68 -5.09 -12.75 -9.60
CA GLU A 68 -5.81 -12.02 -10.65
C GLU A 68 -4.87 -11.29 -11.61
N LEU A 69 -3.87 -10.55 -11.11
CA LEU A 69 -2.92 -9.84 -11.99
C LEU A 69 -2.07 -10.79 -12.85
N GLN A 70 -1.76 -11.97 -12.33
CA GLN A 70 -1.06 -13.01 -13.08
C GLN A 70 -1.96 -13.60 -14.17
N ASN A 71 -3.24 -13.82 -13.90
CA ASN A 71 -4.17 -14.37 -14.90
C ASN A 71 -4.58 -13.34 -15.96
N ASP A 72 -4.92 -12.11 -15.53
CA ASP A 72 -5.48 -11.07 -16.40
C ASP A 72 -4.41 -10.48 -17.34
N LEU A 73 -3.19 -10.30 -16.82
CA LEU A 73 -2.15 -9.48 -17.48
C LEU A 73 -0.79 -10.18 -17.58
N ASN A 74 -0.69 -11.43 -17.12
CA ASN A 74 0.56 -12.21 -17.08
C ASN A 74 1.72 -11.50 -16.35
N ILE A 75 1.40 -10.65 -15.36
CA ILE A 75 2.40 -9.92 -14.58
C ILE A 75 2.72 -10.68 -13.29
N ASN A 76 3.94 -11.21 -13.18
CA ASN A 76 4.40 -11.85 -11.95
C ASN A 76 4.87 -10.79 -10.94
N ILE A 77 4.10 -10.59 -9.87
CA ILE A 77 4.44 -9.67 -8.78
C ILE A 77 4.40 -10.43 -7.46
N SER A 78 5.40 -10.21 -6.59
CA SER A 78 5.36 -10.76 -5.24
C SER A 78 4.30 -10.08 -4.37
N GLU A 79 3.71 -10.84 -3.45
CA GLU A 79 2.69 -10.33 -2.53
C GLU A 79 3.21 -9.16 -1.66
N THR A 80 4.49 -9.22 -1.28
CA THR A 80 5.17 -8.16 -0.54
C THR A 80 5.23 -6.86 -1.34
N THR A 81 5.45 -6.94 -2.65
CA THR A 81 5.47 -5.76 -3.52
C THR A 81 4.09 -5.16 -3.70
N ILE A 82 3.04 -5.99 -3.75
CA ILE A 82 1.63 -5.53 -3.76
C ILE A 82 1.33 -4.73 -2.50
N ARG A 83 1.66 -5.28 -1.32
CA ARG A 83 1.48 -4.58 -0.03
C ARG A 83 2.25 -3.26 0.02
N ARG A 84 3.51 -3.25 -0.45
CA ARG A 84 4.34 -2.03 -0.48
C ARG A 84 3.70 -0.93 -1.35
N ARG A 85 3.29 -1.27 -2.58
CA ARG A 85 2.65 -0.33 -3.52
C ARG A 85 1.28 0.16 -3.04
N ALA A 86 0.53 -0.68 -2.32
CA ALA A 86 -0.71 -0.29 -1.66
C ALA A 86 -0.45 0.76 -0.57
N HIS A 87 0.54 0.52 0.29
CA HIS A 87 0.94 1.46 1.35
C HIS A 87 1.45 2.80 0.80
N GLU A 88 2.21 2.79 -0.31
CA GLU A 88 2.63 4.00 -1.01
C GLU A 88 1.43 4.86 -1.45
N GLY A 89 0.30 4.22 -1.79
CA GLY A 89 -0.96 4.88 -2.12
C GLY A 89 -1.87 5.17 -0.93
N GLY A 90 -1.40 4.96 0.31
CA GLY A 90 -2.20 5.11 1.53
C GLY A 90 -3.32 4.08 1.69
N LEU A 91 -3.29 3.00 0.91
CA LEU A 91 -4.29 1.93 0.95
C LEU A 91 -3.91 0.92 2.05
N PHE A 92 -4.23 1.28 3.28
CA PHE A 92 -4.02 0.41 4.45
C PHE A 92 -5.20 -0.55 4.65
N GLY A 93 -4.89 -1.70 5.23
CA GLY A 93 -5.87 -2.68 5.67
C GLY A 93 -6.74 -2.21 6.83
N ARG A 94 -7.45 -3.15 7.46
CA ARG A 94 -8.32 -2.85 8.61
C ARG A 94 -7.46 -2.43 9.81
N VAL A 95 -7.70 -1.23 10.32
CA VAL A 95 -7.13 -0.74 11.57
C VAL A 95 -8.26 -0.48 12.55
N ALA A 96 -8.12 -0.96 13.79
CA ALA A 96 -9.10 -0.72 14.84
C ALA A 96 -9.26 0.78 15.08
N ARG A 97 -10.49 1.30 14.98
CA ARG A 97 -10.80 2.73 15.17
C ARG A 97 -10.55 3.19 16.60
N LYS A 98 -10.98 2.39 17.57
CA LYS A 98 -10.68 2.57 18.99
C LYS A 98 -9.72 1.47 19.40
N LYS A 99 -8.55 1.86 19.90
CA LYS A 99 -7.65 0.91 20.55
C LYS A 99 -8.33 0.40 21.83
N PRO A 100 -8.24 -0.91 22.14
CA PRO A 100 -8.83 -1.43 23.36
C PRO A 100 -8.23 -0.74 24.58
N TYR A 101 -9.05 -0.52 25.60
CA TYR A 101 -8.59 -0.02 26.89
C TYR A 101 -7.72 -1.08 27.57
N VAL A 102 -6.45 -0.77 27.83
CA VAL A 102 -5.49 -1.72 28.41
C VAL A 102 -5.27 -1.38 29.88
N ASN A 103 -5.97 -2.10 30.76
CA ASN A 103 -5.76 -2.00 32.20
C ASN A 103 -4.35 -2.44 32.62
N LYS A 104 -3.83 -1.94 33.76
CA LYS A 104 -2.44 -2.19 34.24
C LYS A 104 -2.07 -3.68 34.27
N LYS A 105 -3.02 -4.55 34.63
CA LYS A 105 -2.86 -6.02 34.68
C LYS A 105 -2.66 -6.67 33.31
N HIS A 106 -3.27 -6.12 32.25
CA HIS A 106 -3.24 -6.68 30.90
C HIS A 106 -2.11 -6.14 30.01
N ARG A 107 -1.26 -5.24 30.54
CA ARG A 107 -0.13 -4.67 29.77
C ARG A 107 0.96 -5.70 29.45
N ARG A 108 1.12 -6.74 30.29
CA ARG A 108 2.20 -7.75 30.17
C ARG A 108 1.82 -8.95 29.30
N THR A 109 0.53 -9.23 29.12
CA THR A 109 0.01 -10.41 28.37
C THR A 109 -0.17 -10.12 26.87
N MET A 110 0.33 -8.98 26.37
CA MET A 110 0.21 -8.63 24.96
C MET A 110 1.09 -9.57 24.11
N PRO A 111 0.58 -10.09 22.98
CA PRO A 111 1.42 -10.76 22.00
C PRO A 111 2.23 -9.69 21.25
N VAL A 112 3.38 -9.31 21.80
CA VAL A 112 4.24 -8.28 21.21
C VAL A 112 5.30 -8.93 20.32
N SER A 113 5.01 -9.00 19.02
CA SER A 113 6.09 -8.84 18.05
C SER A 113 6.59 -7.39 18.15
N SER A 114 7.92 -7.23 18.23
CA SER A 114 8.62 -5.97 18.54
C SER A 114 8.22 -4.78 17.66
N ASP A 115 7.72 -5.03 16.45
CA ASP A 115 7.32 -3.99 15.49
C ASP A 115 5.98 -3.32 15.84
N ALA A 116 5.10 -3.98 16.61
CA ALA A 116 3.79 -3.44 16.97
C ALA A 116 3.86 -2.38 18.10
N VAL A 117 4.94 -2.36 18.88
CA VAL A 117 5.10 -1.47 20.05
C VAL A 117 5.28 0.00 19.63
N LYS A 118 5.88 0.27 18.46
CA LYS A 118 6.15 1.65 18.01
C LYS A 118 4.91 2.42 17.55
N THR A 119 3.80 1.75 17.23
CA THR A 119 2.57 2.40 16.71
C THR A 119 1.37 2.27 17.66
N PHE A 120 1.49 1.48 18.73
CA PHE A 120 0.43 1.29 19.73
C PHE A 120 0.67 2.21 20.93
N GLN A 121 0.15 3.43 20.87
CA GLN A 121 -0.01 4.29 22.04
C GLN A 121 -1.36 3.94 22.70
N PRO A 122 -1.41 3.15 23.79
CA PRO A 122 -2.66 2.95 24.51
C PRO A 122 -3.15 4.30 25.07
N ARG A 123 -4.47 4.50 25.21
CA ARG A 123 -5.00 5.63 25.99
C ARG A 123 -4.36 5.57 27.38
N ARG A 124 -3.48 6.53 27.68
CA ARG A 124 -2.91 6.68 29.03
C ARG A 124 -4.02 7.14 29.95
N TYR A 125 -3.94 6.68 31.19
CA TYR A 125 -4.74 7.14 32.31
C TYR A 125 -4.57 8.67 32.42
N MET A 126 -5.65 9.45 32.36
CA MET A 126 -5.64 10.79 32.97
C MET A 126 -6.01 10.56 34.44
N PRO A 127 -5.21 11.04 35.40
CA PRO A 127 -5.60 10.97 36.81
C PRO A 127 -6.92 11.72 36.98
N ILE A 128 -7.88 11.08 37.65
CA ILE A 128 -9.09 11.74 38.10
C ILE A 128 -8.68 12.45 39.39
N ASP A 129 -8.79 13.78 39.43
CA ASP A 129 -8.50 14.53 40.65
C ASP A 129 -9.57 14.17 41.69
N GLU A 130 -9.18 13.38 42.69
CA GLU A 130 -9.98 13.03 43.85
C GLU A 130 -10.04 14.25 44.77
N ASN A 131 -10.93 15.20 44.46
CA ASN A 131 -11.40 16.24 45.39
C ASN A 131 -12.84 16.62 45.02
N THR A 132 -13.79 15.84 45.53
CA THR A 132 -15.16 16.29 45.83
C THR A 132 -15.64 15.54 47.07
#